data_AF-A0A3B8I580-F1
#
_entry.id   AF-A0A3B8I580-F1
#
_cell.length_a   1.000
_cell.length_b   1.000
_cell.length_c   1.000
_cell.angle_alpha   90.00
_cell.angle_beta   90.00
_cell.angle_gamma   90.00
#
_symmetry.space_group_name_H-M   'P 1'
#
loop_
_entity.id
_entity.type
_entity.pdbx_description
1 polymer ?
#
loop_
_entity_poly.entity_id
_entity_poly.type
_entity_poly.pdbx_seq_one_letter_code
_entity_poly.pdbx_strand_id
1 'polypeptide(L)' 'MKVSGKLFGLIFSVAVGFVMSLAMSFFMLVFNVGLIDGFFLMWMRSFLIGFSISIPIAIVAIPQIRIGLTKVFKVGK' A
#
# COMPACT_ATOMS: atom_id res chain seq x y z
N MET A 1 28.16 -2.57 1.60
CA MET A 1 27.57 -3.09 0.34
C MET A 1 27.22 -1.90 -0.56
N LYS A 2 27.69 -1.85 -1.82
CA LYS A 2 27.29 -0.82 -2.79
C LYS A 2 26.04 -1.32 -3.53
N VAL A 3 24.93 -0.61 -3.44
CA VAL A 3 23.65 -0.96 -4.08
C VAL A 3 23.43 -0.02 -5.26
N SER A 4 22.91 -0.51 -6.39
CA SER A 4 22.60 0.34 -7.55
C SER A 4 21.50 1.35 -7.21
N GLY A 5 21.60 2.59 -7.70
CA GLY A 5 20.66 3.67 -7.36
C GLY A 5 19.20 3.33 -7.69
N LYS A 6 18.96 2.56 -8.77
CA LYS A 6 17.62 2.07 -9.15
C LYS A 6 17.06 1.08 -8.13
N LEU A 7 17.88 0.14 -7.64
CA LEU A 7 17.46 -0.83 -6.64
C LEU A 7 17.25 -0.16 -5.28
N PHE A 8 18.12 0.78 -4.90
CA PHE A 8 17.94 1.57 -3.70
C PHE A 8 16.63 2.37 -3.73
N GLY A 9 16.34 3.07 -4.83
CA GLY A 9 15.09 3.83 -4.98
C GLY A 9 13.84 2.95 -4.92
N LEU A 10 13.89 1.75 -5.51
CA LEU A 10 12.80 0.77 -5.41
C LEU A 10 12.60 0.31 -3.96
N ILE A 11 13.66 -0.12 -3.29
CA ILE A 11 13.60 -0.60 -1.90
C ILE A 11 13.10 0.51 -0.97
N PHE A 12 13.59 1.74 -1.15
CA PHE A 12 13.16 2.90 -0.38
C PHE A 12 11.66 3.16 -0.57
N SER A 13 11.18 3.18 -1.82
CA SER A 13 9.77 3.44 -2.12
C SER A 13 8.86 2.35 -1.55
N VAL A 14 9.28 1.08 -1.64
CA VAL A 14 8.55 -0.05 -1.04
C VAL A 14 8.55 0.05 0.49
N ALA A 15 9.69 0.37 1.11
CA ALA A 15 9.80 0.50 2.55
C ALA A 15 8.92 1.65 3.09
N VAL A 16 8.94 2.81 2.44
CA VAL A 16 8.09 3.96 2.80
C VAL A 16 6.62 3.60 2.64
N GLY A 17 6.23 3.01 1.50
CA GLY A 17 4.85 2.59 1.25
C GLY A 17 4.35 1.56 2.27
N PHE A 18 5.22 0.63 2.66
CA PHE A 18 4.93 -0.37 3.69
C PHE A 18 4.71 0.28 5.07
N VAL A 19 5.65 1.11 5.53
CA VAL A 19 5.54 1.80 6.83
C VAL A 19 4.31 2.69 6.89
N MET A 20 4.03 3.44 5.82
CA MET A 20 2.86 4.31 5.75
C MET A 20 1.55 3.52 5.81
N SER A 21 1.46 2.39 5.09
CA SER A 21 0.27 1.52 5.12
C SER A 21 0.05 0.90 6.49
N LEU A 22 1.14 0.49 7.15
CA LEU A 22 1.12 -0.11 8.46
C LEU A 22 0.68 0.91 9.53
N ALA A 23 1.23 2.13 9.51
CA ALA A 23 0.82 3.22 10.38
C ALA A 23 -0.63 3.64 10.14
N MET A 24 -1.03 3.89 8.89
CA MET A 24 -2.40 4.32 8.56
C MET A 24 -3.45 3.31 8.99
N SER A 25 -3.24 2.02 8.69
CA SER A 25 -4.18 0.98 9.09
C SER A 25 -4.33 0.87 10.61
N PHE A 26 -3.24 1.06 11.35
CA PHE A 26 -3.23 1.02 12.81
C PHE A 26 -4.02 2.20 13.40
N PHE A 27 -3.64 3.42 13.05
CA PHE A 27 -4.29 4.61 13.59
C PHE A 27 -5.77 4.68 13.19
N MET A 28 -6.13 4.34 11.96
CA MET A 28 -7.53 4.28 11.54
C MET A 28 -8.34 3.33 12.40
N LEU A 29 -7.82 2.14 12.71
CA LEU A 29 -8.53 1.18 13.53
C LEU A 29 -8.62 1.65 15.00
N VAL A 30 -7.55 2.27 15.54
CA VAL A 30 -7.58 2.90 16.88
C VAL A 30 -8.64 3.98 16.95
N PHE A 31 -8.73 4.87 15.97
CA PHE A 31 -9.71 5.97 15.98
C PHE A 31 -11.16 5.48 15.82
N ASN A 32 -11.39 4.42 15.03
CA ASN A 32 -12.75 3.94 14.76
C ASN A 32 -13.28 2.98 15.84
N VAL A 33 -12.42 2.14 16.41
CA VAL A 33 -12.82 1.05 17.32
C VAL A 33 -12.31 1.28 18.74
N GLY A 34 -11.28 2.09 18.92
CA GLY A 34 -10.57 2.23 20.19
C GLY A 34 -9.60 1.09 20.46
N LEU A 35 -8.82 1.21 21.54
CA LEU A 35 -7.92 0.16 22.02
C LEU A 35 -8.70 -0.81 22.92
N ILE A 36 -9.43 -1.74 22.31
CA ILE A 36 -10.17 -2.80 22.98
C ILE A 36 -9.31 -4.04 23.25
N ASP A 37 -9.76 -4.93 24.14
CA ASP A 37 -9.10 -6.21 24.35
C ASP A 37 -9.02 -7.02 23.04
N GLY A 38 -7.83 -7.52 22.72
CA GLY A 38 -7.57 -8.22 21.45
C GLY A 38 -7.41 -7.29 20.23
N PHE A 39 -7.36 -5.97 20.41
CA PHE A 39 -7.17 -5.00 19.33
C PHE A 39 -5.98 -5.32 18.42
N PHE A 40 -4.83 -5.65 18.99
CA PHE A 40 -3.62 -5.94 18.20
C PHE A 40 -3.81 -7.14 17.27
N LEU A 41 -4.49 -8.20 17.74
CA LEU A 41 -4.78 -9.38 16.93
C LEU A 41 -5.81 -9.07 15.84
N MET A 42 -6.84 -8.29 16.16
CA MET A 42 -7.85 -7.82 15.21
C MET A 42 -7.21 -6.95 14.12
N TRP A 43 -6.36 -6.01 14.51
CA TRP A 43 -5.63 -5.14 13.59
C TRP A 43 -4.72 -5.94 12.68
N MET A 44 -3.87 -6.81 13.24
CA MET A 44 -2.94 -7.61 12.46
C MET A 44 -3.66 -8.53 11.46
N ARG A 45 -4.77 -9.15 11.87
CA ARG A 45 -5.62 -9.95 10.97
C ARG A 45 -6.21 -9.11 9.85
N SER A 46 -6.73 -7.93 10.17
CA SER A 46 -7.30 -6.99 9.19
C SER A 46 -6.26 -6.46 8.21
N PHE A 47 -5.07 -6.10 8.72
CA PHE A 47 -3.93 -5.65 7.93
C PHE A 47 -3.47 -6.75 6.97
N LEU A 48 -3.27 -7.98 7.44
CA LEU A 48 -2.82 -9.09 6.58
C LEU A 48 -3.85 -9.40 5.50
N ILE A 49 -5.14 -9.48 5.84
CA ILE A 49 -6.20 -9.70 4.85
C ILE A 49 -6.21 -8.56 3.81
N GLY A 50 -6.20 -7.31 4.25
CA GLY A 50 -6.19 -6.15 3.36
C GLY A 50 -4.94 -6.09 2.48
N PHE A 51 -3.77 -6.40 3.03
CA PHE A 51 -2.51 -6.44 2.29
C PHE A 51 -2.49 -7.56 1.25
N SER A 52 -2.95 -8.76 1.60
CA SER A 52 -3.02 -9.88 0.66
C SER A 52 -4.02 -9.63 -0.48
N ILE A 53 -5.11 -8.92 -0.22
CA ILE A 53 -6.12 -8.57 -1.24
C ILE A 53 -5.69 -7.37 -2.09
N SER A 54 -4.89 -6.44 -1.55
CA SER A 54 -4.47 -5.24 -2.29
C SER A 54 -3.56 -5.58 -3.48
N ILE A 55 -2.71 -6.60 -3.38
CA ILE A 55 -1.82 -7.06 -4.46
C ILE A 55 -2.61 -7.50 -5.71
N PRO A 56 -3.53 -8.48 -5.65
CA PRO A 56 -4.31 -8.90 -6.81
C PRO A 56 -5.20 -7.77 -7.34
N ILE A 57 -5.78 -6.94 -6.46
CA ILE A 57 -6.54 -5.77 -6.90
C ILE A 57 -5.63 -4.80 -7.68
N ALA A 58 -4.42 -4.51 -7.19
CA ALA A 58 -3.49 -3.61 -7.86
C ALA A 58 -3.07 -4.14 -9.24
N ILE A 59 -2.81 -5.45 -9.37
CA ILE A 59 -2.47 -6.09 -10.65
C ILE A 59 -3.56 -5.85 -11.70
N VAL A 60 -4.83 -5.90 -11.30
CA VAL A 60 -5.97 -5.67 -12.21
C VAL A 60 -6.25 -4.18 -12.40
N ALA A 61 -6.22 -3.38 -11.33
CA ALA A 61 -6.64 -1.98 -11.34
C ALA A 61 -5.61 -1.06 -12.03
N ILE A 62 -4.31 -1.25 -11.79
CA ILE A 62 -3.24 -0.42 -12.36
C ILE A 62 -3.32 -0.32 -13.90
N PRO A 63 -3.40 -1.42 -14.67
CA PRO A 63 -3.48 -1.32 -16.13
C PRO A 63 -4.76 -0.63 -16.59
N GLN A 64 -5.89 -0.86 -15.93
CA GLN A 64 -7.17 -0.21 -16.27
C GLN A 64 -7.11 1.29 -16.03
N ILE A 65 -6.58 1.70 -14.87
CA ILE A 65 -6.36 3.12 -14.54
C ILE A 65 -5.41 3.76 -15.55
N ARG A 66 -4.32 3.08 -15.91
CA ARG A 66 -3.37 3.58 -16.91
C ARG A 66 -4.03 3.81 -18.27
N ILE A 67 -4.85 2.87 -18.74
CA ILE A 67 -5.58 2.99 -20.00
C ILE A 67 -6.58 4.14 -19.94
N GLY A 68 -7.27 4.33 -18.81
CA GLY A 68 -8.17 5.46 -18.62
C GLY A 68 -7.43 6.80 -18.65
N LEU A 69 -6.32 6.90 -17.91
CA LEU A 69 -5.53 8.13 -17.83
C LEU A 69 -4.91 8.51 -19.17
N THR A 70 -4.41 7.57 -19.98
CA THR A 70 -3.84 7.90 -21.30
C THR A 70 -4.89 8.33 -22.34
N LYS A 71 -6.17 7.99 -22.15
CA LYS A 71 -7.26 8.50 -22.97
C LYS A 71 -7.60 9.96 -22.64
N VAL A 72 -7.51 10.32 -21.36
CA VAL A 72 -7.86 11.66 -20.86
C VAL A 72 -6.69 12.64 -20.99
N PHE A 73 -5.47 12.17 -20.69
CA PHE A 73 -4.26 12.98 -20.73
C PHE A 73 -3.38 12.51 -21.89
N LYS A 74 -3.10 13.41 -22.84
CA LYS A 74 -2.02 13.23 -23.83
C LYS A 74 -0.68 13.30 -23.09
N VAL A 75 -0.22 12.16 -22.59
CA VAL A 75 1.12 12.05 -22.01
C VAL A 75 2.13 12.18 -23.15
N GLY A 76 2.72 13.37 -23.27
CA GLY A 76 3.87 13.62 -24.14
C GLY A 76 5.06 12.76 -23.68
N LYS A 77 5.77 12.20 -24.65
CA LYS A 77 6.90 11.28 -24.45
C LYS A 77 8.04 11.91 -23.66
#